data_AF-A0A1G9XB84-F1
#
_entry.id   AF-A0A1G9XB84-F1
#
_cell.length_a   1.000
_cell.length_b   1.000
_cell.length_c   1.000
_cell.angle_alpha   90.00
_cell.angle_beta   90.00
_cell.angle_gamma   90.00
#
_symmetry.space_group_name_H-M   'P 1'
#
loop_
_entity.id
_entity.type
_entity.pdbx_description
1 polymer ?
#
loop_
_entity_poly.entity_id
_entity_poly.type
_entity_poly.pdbx_seq_one_letter_code
_entity_poly.pdbx_strand_id
1 'polypeptide(L)'
;MGYDVIIIGAGPAGASAALFTAKAGKKTLVIDSDQSVTKRAWVENHYGVDGITGPDLVEIGKKQAAKFGTELVQGKATQLNKSDEGFQVTTDTGTYEGKHVILATGLSVELAEVSGIKTKPGTEPRIKTVVDTDAQGILALKVFGRQEL
;
A
#
# COMPACT_ATOMS: atom_id res chain seq x y z
N MET A 1 11.46 -9.42 15.15
CA MET A 1 11.95 -8.22 14.42
C MET A 1 11.06 -7.98 13.22
N GLY A 2 10.14 -7.03 13.33
CA GLY A 2 9.22 -6.65 12.25
C GLY A 2 9.90 -5.91 11.09
N TYR A 3 9.09 -5.44 10.15
CA TYR A 3 9.53 -4.65 9.00
C TYR A 3 9.68 -3.16 9.37
N ASP A 4 10.55 -2.43 8.69
CA ASP A 4 10.58 -0.97 8.83
C ASP A 4 9.39 -0.33 8.10
N VAL A 5 9.00 -0.90 6.95
CA VAL A 5 7.89 -0.46 6.12
C VAL A 5 7.13 -1.66 5.57
N ILE A 6 5.81 -1.69 5.76
CA ILE A 6 4.90 -2.59 5.07
C ILE A 6 4.12 -1.79 4.03
N ILE A 7 4.04 -2.31 2.81
CA ILE A 7 3.33 -1.68 1.70
C ILE A 7 2.20 -2.61 1.29
N ILE A 8 0.98 -2.07 1.18
CA ILE A 8 -0.20 -2.86 0.84
C ILE A 8 -0.62 -2.52 -0.59
N GLY A 9 -0.38 -3.46 -1.50
CA GLY A 9 -0.59 -3.36 -2.94
C GLY A 9 0.74 -3.22 -3.70
N ALA A 10 0.90 -3.98 -4.79
CA ALA A 10 2.10 -3.91 -5.65
C ALA A 10 1.81 -3.32 -7.03
N GLY A 11 0.82 -2.43 -7.15
CA GLY A 11 0.66 -1.59 -8.34
C GLY A 11 1.82 -0.60 -8.51
N PRO A 12 1.77 0.32 -9.50
CA PRO A 12 2.86 1.26 -9.75
C PRO A 12 3.30 2.08 -8.52
N ALA A 13 2.33 2.54 -7.72
CA ALA A 13 2.61 3.28 -6.48
C ALA A 13 3.35 2.42 -5.44
N GLY A 14 2.87 1.21 -5.19
CA GLY A 14 3.45 0.32 -4.18
C GLY A 14 4.81 -0.24 -4.60
N ALA A 15 4.97 -0.61 -5.87
CA ALA A 15 6.25 -1.07 -6.41
C ALA A 15 7.31 0.06 -6.40
N SER A 16 6.92 1.30 -6.73
CA SER A 16 7.80 2.46 -6.61
C SER A 16 8.19 2.71 -5.15
N ALA A 17 7.22 2.75 -4.23
CA ALA A 17 7.49 2.92 -2.81
C ALA A 17 8.46 1.84 -2.29
N ALA A 18 8.25 0.58 -2.67
CA ALA A 18 9.09 -0.54 -2.27
C ALA A 18 10.54 -0.40 -2.78
N LEU A 19 10.71 0.01 -4.03
CA LEU A 19 12.02 0.27 -4.61
C LEU A 19 12.77 1.36 -3.83
N PHE A 20 12.10 2.47 -3.52
CA PHE A 20 12.74 3.58 -2.80
C PHE A 20 13.07 3.21 -1.34
N THR A 21 12.17 2.54 -0.63
CA THR A 21 12.42 2.14 0.77
C THR A 21 13.52 1.09 0.86
N ALA A 22 13.52 0.10 -0.04
CA ALA A 22 14.56 -0.91 -0.09
C ALA A 22 15.93 -0.31 -0.44
N LYS A 23 16.01 0.61 -1.42
CA LYS A 23 17.25 1.35 -1.73
C LYS A 23 17.76 2.22 -0.58
N ALA A 24 16.86 2.70 0.28
CA ALA A 24 17.21 3.40 1.51
C ALA A 24 17.64 2.46 2.66
N GLY A 25 17.79 1.16 2.39
CA GLY A 25 18.23 0.16 3.36
C GLY A 25 17.16 -0.24 4.37
N LYS A 26 15.88 0.01 4.09
CA LYS A 26 14.76 -0.36 4.98
C LYS A 26 14.31 -1.78 4.73
N LYS A 27 14.10 -2.56 5.81
CA LYS A 27 13.48 -3.88 5.70
C LYS A 27 12.03 -3.71 5.26
N THR A 28 11.75 -4.02 3.99
CA THR A 28 10.50 -3.67 3.30
C THR A 28 9.71 -4.92 2.93
N LEU A 29 8.44 -4.95 3.30
CA LEU A 29 7.47 -5.97 2.86
C LEU A 29 6.45 -5.34 1.91
N VAL A 30 6.11 -6.04 0.83
CA VAL A 30 4.95 -5.74 -0.01
C VAL A 30 3.95 -6.89 0.09
N ILE A 31 2.72 -6.59 0.46
CA ILE A 31 1.59 -7.52 0.47
C ILE A 31 0.70 -7.21 -0.73
N ASP A 32 0.56 -8.13 -1.67
CA ASP A 32 -0.19 -7.91 -2.91
C ASP A 32 -1.30 -8.92 -3.11
N SER A 33 -2.53 -8.43 -3.32
CA SER A 33 -3.68 -9.28 -3.64
C SER A 33 -3.74 -9.65 -5.13
N ASP A 34 -2.87 -9.06 -5.96
CA ASP A 34 -2.79 -9.27 -7.39
C ASP A 34 -4.06 -8.82 -8.17
N GLN A 35 -4.90 -7.99 -7.53
CA GLN A 35 -6.17 -7.47 -8.07
C GLN A 35 -6.07 -6.05 -8.65
N SER A 36 -4.86 -5.52 -8.86
CA SER A 36 -4.67 -4.16 -9.37
C SER A 36 -5.36 -3.95 -10.72
N VAL A 37 -6.07 -2.83 -10.87
CA VAL A 37 -6.68 -2.42 -12.14
C VAL A 37 -5.65 -2.20 -13.25
N THR A 38 -4.40 -1.91 -12.88
CA THR A 38 -3.27 -1.76 -13.81
C THR A 38 -3.07 -3.01 -14.65
N LYS A 39 -3.42 -4.21 -14.16
CA LYS A 39 -3.25 -5.46 -14.93
C LYS A 39 -4.04 -5.54 -16.24
N ARG A 40 -4.99 -4.62 -16.46
CA ARG A 40 -5.80 -4.53 -17.68
C ARG A 40 -5.48 -3.29 -18.53
N ALA A 41 -4.46 -2.53 -18.14
CA ALA A 41 -4.11 -1.28 -18.81
C ALA A 41 -3.14 -1.51 -19.96
N TRP A 42 -3.26 -0.68 -20.99
CA TRP A 42 -2.17 -0.32 -21.90
C TRP A 42 -1.71 1.09 -21.52
N VAL A 43 -0.42 1.26 -21.30
CA VAL A 43 0.14 2.49 -20.71
C VAL A 43 1.08 3.14 -21.71
N GLU A 44 0.73 4.36 -22.15
CA GLU A 44 1.50 5.17 -23.11
C GLU A 44 1.95 6.51 -22.53
N ASN A 45 1.64 6.75 -21.24
CA ASN A 45 1.88 8.01 -20.55
C ASN A 45 2.74 7.83 -19.28
N HIS A 46 3.55 6.77 -19.23
CA HIS A 46 4.51 6.56 -18.16
C HIS A 46 5.89 7.05 -18.58
N TYR A 47 6.37 8.12 -17.95
CA TYR A 47 7.67 8.72 -18.29
C TYR A 47 8.80 7.68 -18.33
N GLY A 48 9.57 7.69 -19.42
CA GLY A 48 10.67 6.75 -19.64
C GLY A 48 10.27 5.42 -20.31
N VAL A 49 8.99 5.23 -20.63
CA VAL A 49 8.48 4.06 -21.36
C VAL A 49 7.51 4.53 -22.44
N ASP A 50 7.77 4.18 -23.71
CA ASP A 50 6.97 4.63 -24.87
C ASP A 50 5.56 3.98 -24.89
N GLY A 51 5.50 2.66 -24.66
CA GLY A 51 4.27 1.91 -24.51
C GLY A 51 4.52 0.58 -23.80
N ILE A 52 3.67 0.22 -22.84
CA ILE A 52 3.83 -1.01 -22.07
C ILE A 52 2.50 -1.56 -21.57
N THR A 53 2.39 -2.88 -21.47
CA THR A 53 1.24 -3.49 -20.78
C THR A 53 1.34 -3.19 -19.29
N GLY A 54 0.20 -2.94 -18.65
CA GLY A 54 0.19 -2.70 -17.22
C GLY A 54 0.71 -3.88 -16.37
N PRO A 55 0.47 -5.16 -16.73
CA PRO A 55 1.15 -6.30 -16.11
C PRO A 55 2.69 -6.21 -16.18
N ASP A 56 3.25 -5.90 -17.35
CA ASP A 56 4.71 -5.80 -17.51
C ASP A 56 5.28 -4.64 -16.70
N LEU A 57 4.60 -3.49 -16.68
CA LEU A 57 5.00 -2.34 -15.87
C LEU A 57 5.07 -2.70 -14.37
N VAL A 58 4.05 -3.37 -13.86
CA VAL A 58 4.01 -3.84 -12.47
C VAL A 58 5.13 -4.83 -12.19
N GLU A 59 5.34 -5.79 -13.07
CA GLU A 59 6.35 -6.83 -12.89
C GLU A 59 7.78 -6.28 -12.92
N ILE A 60 8.06 -5.31 -13.80
CA ILE A 60 9.34 -4.59 -13.80
C ILE A 60 9.57 -3.91 -12.45
N GLY A 61 8.57 -3.20 -11.92
CA GLY A 61 8.66 -2.55 -10.62
C GLY A 61 8.90 -3.54 -9.47
N LYS A 62 8.17 -4.66 -9.44
CA LYS A 62 8.35 -5.75 -8.45
C LYS A 62 9.78 -6.31 -8.49
N LYS A 63 10.30 -6.61 -9.69
CA LYS A 63 11.67 -7.10 -9.89
C LYS A 63 12.73 -6.10 -9.44
N GLN A 64 12.53 -4.81 -9.73
CA GLN A 64 13.42 -3.75 -9.27
C GLN A 64 13.47 -3.68 -7.74
N ALA A 65 12.33 -3.70 -7.07
CA ALA A 65 12.26 -3.68 -5.62
C ALA A 65 12.89 -4.94 -5.00
N ALA A 66 12.55 -6.12 -5.51
CA ALA A 66 13.10 -7.39 -5.04
C ALA A 66 14.64 -7.46 -5.17
N LYS A 67 15.22 -6.87 -6.23
CA LYS A 67 16.67 -6.76 -6.41
C LYS A 67 17.37 -6.02 -5.25
N PHE A 68 16.67 -5.11 -4.57
CA PHE A 68 17.19 -4.37 -3.41
C PHE A 68 16.73 -4.96 -2.07
N GLY A 69 16.14 -6.16 -2.06
CA GLY A 69 15.79 -6.89 -0.85
C GLY A 69 14.37 -6.68 -0.34
N THR A 70 13.47 -6.11 -1.14
CA THR A 70 12.03 -6.14 -0.81
C THR A 70 11.53 -7.59 -0.79
N GLU A 71 10.83 -7.96 0.29
CA GLU A 71 10.07 -9.20 0.37
C GLU A 71 8.67 -8.99 -0.23
N LEU A 72 8.23 -9.90 -1.11
CA LEU A 72 6.89 -9.88 -1.69
C LEU A 72 6.09 -11.07 -1.19
N VAL A 73 4.90 -10.79 -0.66
CA VAL A 73 3.93 -11.78 -0.21
C VAL A 73 2.64 -11.60 -1.00
N GLN A 74 2.13 -12.71 -1.54
CA GLN A 74 0.80 -12.75 -2.12
C GLN A 74 -0.24 -12.92 -1.01
N GLY A 75 -1.21 -12.02 -0.95
CA GLY A 75 -2.28 -12.06 0.05
C GLY A 75 -3.13 -10.80 0.03
N LYS A 76 -4.35 -10.90 0.55
CA LYS A 76 -5.22 -9.73 0.77
C LYS A 76 -5.09 -9.27 2.21
N ALA A 77 -4.66 -8.03 2.42
CA ALA A 77 -4.75 -7.40 3.73
C ALA A 77 -6.21 -7.16 4.10
N THR A 78 -6.61 -7.63 5.29
CA THR A 78 -7.99 -7.61 5.77
C THR A 78 -8.18 -6.69 6.96
N GLN A 79 -7.12 -6.40 7.72
CA GLN A 79 -7.17 -5.49 8.86
C GLN A 79 -5.81 -4.80 9.07
N LEU A 80 -5.83 -3.53 9.46
CA LEU A 80 -4.67 -2.77 9.91
C LEU A 80 -4.96 -2.22 11.32
N ASN A 81 -4.16 -2.63 12.30
CA ASN A 81 -4.27 -2.14 13.67
C ASN A 81 -2.98 -1.42 14.07
N LYS A 82 -3.12 -0.39 14.90
CA LYS A 82 -1.97 0.22 15.57
C LYS A 82 -1.51 -0.68 16.71
N SER A 83 -0.20 -0.87 16.86
CA SER A 83 0.43 -1.54 18.00
C SER A 83 1.32 -0.56 18.76
N ASP A 84 1.85 -0.98 19.92
CA ASP A 84 2.72 -0.14 20.75
C ASP A 84 4.00 0.30 20.02
N GLU A 85 4.52 -0.55 19.13
CA GLU A 85 5.77 -0.31 18.38
C GLU A 85 5.56 0.03 16.89
N GLY A 86 4.31 0.23 16.45
CA GLY A 86 3.99 0.57 15.07
C GLY A 86 2.61 0.07 14.63
N PHE A 87 2.59 -0.88 13.70
CA PHE A 87 1.38 -1.40 13.08
C PHE A 87 1.44 -2.92 12.91
N GLN A 88 0.27 -3.53 13.02
CA GLN A 88 0.04 -4.93 12.69
C GLN A 88 -0.93 -5.00 11.51
N VAL A 89 -0.52 -5.72 10.46
CA VAL A 89 -1.32 -6.00 9.27
C VAL A 89 -1.73 -7.46 9.29
N THR A 90 -3.04 -7.71 9.34
CA THR A 90 -3.62 -9.04 9.17
C THR A 90 -3.94 -9.25 7.70
N THR A 91 -3.56 -10.42 7.18
CA THR A 91 -3.93 -10.89 5.84
C THR A 91 -4.77 -12.16 5.94
N ASP A 92 -5.26 -12.64 4.80
CA ASP A 92 -5.86 -13.96 4.64
C ASP A 92 -4.89 -15.13 4.90
N THR A 93 -3.57 -14.88 4.87
CA THR A 93 -2.52 -15.91 4.96
C THR A 93 -1.64 -15.79 6.21
N GLY A 94 -1.74 -14.70 6.97
CA GLY A 94 -0.93 -14.50 8.17
C GLY A 94 -0.99 -13.08 8.71
N THR A 95 -0.06 -12.77 9.61
CA THR A 95 0.04 -11.45 10.25
C THR A 95 1.47 -10.93 10.16
N TYR A 96 1.60 -9.64 9.89
CA TYR A 96 2.88 -8.96 9.72
C TYR A 96 2.94 -7.70 10.58
N GLU A 97 4.10 -7.44 11.17
CA GLU A 97 4.31 -6.24 11.99
C GLU A 97 5.33 -5.32 11.34
N GLY A 98 5.07 -4.02 11.37
CA GLY A 98 5.97 -3.03 10.83
C GLY A 98 5.84 -1.66 11.47
N LYS A 99 6.91 -0.87 11.44
CA LYS A 99 6.95 0.47 12.04
C LYS A 99 6.08 1.48 11.27
N HIS A 100 6.01 1.33 9.96
CA HIS A 100 5.23 2.19 9.06
C HIS A 100 4.43 1.35 8.07
N VAL A 101 3.27 1.86 7.66
CA VAL A 101 2.43 1.24 6.62
C VAL A 101 2.14 2.25 5.52
N ILE A 102 2.32 1.84 4.27
CA ILE A 102 1.92 2.60 3.08
C ILE A 102 0.72 1.89 2.45
N LEU A 103 -0.42 2.59 2.39
CA LEU A 103 -1.60 2.10 1.68
C LEU A 103 -1.49 2.45 0.20
N ALA A 104 -1.17 1.44 -0.62
CA ALA A 104 -1.10 1.53 -2.08
C ALA A 104 -2.20 0.68 -2.74
N THR A 105 -3.41 0.68 -2.14
CA THR A 105 -4.56 -0.17 -2.47
C THR A 105 -5.35 0.26 -3.71
N GLY A 106 -4.83 1.23 -4.47
CA GLY A 106 -5.46 1.76 -5.67
C GLY A 106 -6.80 2.43 -5.36
N LEU A 107 -7.88 1.93 -5.98
CA LEU A 107 -9.24 2.46 -5.80
C LEU A 107 -9.97 1.89 -4.59
N SER A 108 -9.43 0.85 -3.96
CA SER A 108 -10.08 0.20 -2.84
C SER A 108 -9.80 0.96 -1.55
N VAL A 109 -10.89 1.34 -0.86
CA VAL A 109 -10.88 1.87 0.51
C VAL A 109 -11.34 0.84 1.54
N GLU A 110 -11.64 -0.39 1.13
CA GLU A 110 -12.18 -1.44 2.00
C GLU A 110 -11.32 -1.66 3.24
N LEU A 111 -9.99 -1.80 3.06
CA LEU A 111 -9.05 -1.96 4.16
C LEU A 111 -9.07 -0.76 5.11
N ALA A 112 -9.17 0.46 4.58
CA ALA A 112 -9.23 1.67 5.39
C ALA A 112 -10.50 1.68 6.26
N GLU A 113 -11.65 1.35 5.67
CA GLU A 113 -12.95 1.33 6.34
C GLU A 113 -13.00 0.31 7.48
N VAL A 114 -12.60 -0.95 7.22
CA VAL A 114 -12.57 -2.00 8.27
C VAL A 114 -11.53 -1.73 9.36
N SER A 115 -10.49 -0.96 9.05
CA SER A 115 -9.43 -0.55 9.98
C SER A 115 -9.74 0.75 10.73
N GLY A 116 -10.95 1.31 10.57
CA GLY A 116 -11.34 2.56 11.23
C GLY A 116 -10.57 3.79 10.75
N ILE A 117 -9.93 3.72 9.58
CA ILE A 117 -9.23 4.83 8.95
C ILE A 117 -10.26 5.69 8.24
N LYS A 118 -10.25 6.99 8.54
CA LYS A 118 -11.23 7.93 8.01
C LYS A 118 -11.15 8.00 6.48
N THR A 119 -12.30 8.01 5.83
CA THR A 119 -12.46 8.22 4.39
C THR A 119 -13.29 9.47 4.12
N LYS A 120 -13.23 9.99 2.89
CA LYS A 120 -14.02 11.14 2.43
C LYS A 120 -14.45 10.96 0.98
N PRO A 121 -15.46 11.69 0.51
CA PRO A 121 -15.83 11.70 -0.90
C PRO A 121 -14.64 12.09 -1.79
N GLY A 122 -14.46 11.38 -2.90
CA GLY A 122 -13.47 11.73 -3.91
C GLY A 122 -13.92 12.93 -4.74
N THR A 123 -12.97 13.65 -5.33
CA THR A 123 -13.22 14.83 -6.17
C THR A 123 -13.35 14.47 -7.66
N GLU A 124 -13.00 13.24 -8.04
CA GLU A 124 -12.85 12.81 -9.42
C GLU A 124 -14.08 12.02 -9.88
N PRO A 125 -14.54 12.16 -11.14
CA PRO A 125 -15.81 11.59 -11.60
C PRO A 125 -15.97 10.07 -11.42
N ARG A 126 -14.85 9.33 -11.34
CA ARG A 126 -14.83 7.86 -11.21
C ARG A 126 -14.34 7.38 -9.84
N ILE A 127 -14.09 8.29 -8.91
CA ILE A 127 -13.54 8.01 -7.58
C ILE A 127 -14.56 8.48 -6.55
N LYS A 128 -15.37 7.55 -6.05
CA LYS A 128 -16.43 7.88 -5.09
C LYS A 128 -15.90 8.24 -3.71
N THR A 129 -14.89 7.49 -3.26
CA THR A 129 -14.36 7.57 -1.90
C THR A 129 -12.85 7.47 -1.95
N VAL A 130 -12.17 8.26 -1.12
CA VAL A 130 -10.72 8.23 -0.92
C VAL A 130 -10.41 8.17 0.57
N VAL A 131 -9.21 7.68 0.92
CA VAL A 131 -8.72 7.75 2.30
C VAL A 131 -8.47 9.22 2.66
N ASP A 132 -8.94 9.64 3.84
CA ASP A 132 -8.80 11.03 4.30
C ASP A 132 -7.41 11.25 4.91
N THR A 133 -6.49 11.75 4.10
CA THR A 133 -5.15 12.14 4.52
C THR A 133 -5.07 13.64 4.83
N ASP A 134 -4.13 14.03 5.70
CA ASP A 134 -3.77 15.44 5.82
C ASP A 134 -3.01 15.96 4.59
N ALA A 135 -2.65 17.26 4.60
CA ALA A 135 -1.93 17.90 3.49
C ALA A 135 -0.53 17.33 3.23
N GLN A 136 0.02 16.53 4.16
CA GLN A 136 1.30 15.84 4.02
C GLN A 136 1.13 14.38 3.59
N GLY A 137 -0.10 13.92 3.36
CA GLY A 137 -0.38 12.52 3.05
C GLY A 137 -0.28 11.60 4.28
N ILE A 138 -0.18 12.15 5.49
CA ILE A 138 -0.08 11.37 6.72
C ILE A 138 -1.50 11.02 7.20
N LEU A 139 -1.69 9.73 7.50
CA LEU A 139 -2.85 9.23 8.20
C LEU A 139 -2.55 9.20 9.70
N ALA A 140 -3.12 10.12 10.46
CA ALA A 140 -3.24 9.91 11.89
C ALA A 140 -4.29 8.81 12.10
N LEU A 141 -3.85 7.56 12.32
CA LEU A 141 -4.69 6.50 12.87
C LEU A 141 -5.10 6.93 14.29
N LYS A 142 -6.14 7.77 14.39
CA LYS A 142 -6.85 8.05 15.64
C LYS A 142 -7.76 6.86 15.89
N VAL A 143 -7.28 5.93 16.70
CA VAL A 143 -8.15 4.90 17.28
C VAL A 143 -9.20 5.63 18.11
N PHE A 144 -10.47 5.56 17.69
CA PHE A 144 -11.59 5.85 18.58
C PHE A 144 -11.58 4.79 19.67
N GLY A 145 -10.85 5.08 20.73
CA GLY A 145 -10.56 4.15 21.82
C GLY A 145 -10.05 4.83 23.07
N ARG A 146 -10.54 6.05 23.35
CA ARG A 146 -10.64 6.57 24.71
C ARG A 146 -11.73 7.64 24.72
N GLN A 147 -12.87 7.31 25.34
CA GLN A 147 -13.63 8.33 26.04
C GLN A 147 -12.68 8.87 27.10
N GLU A 148 -12.33 10.15 27.02
CA GLU A 148 -11.89 10.88 28.19
C GLU A 148 -13.11 11.64 28.73
N LEU A 149 -13.30 11.46 30.05
CA LEU A 149 -14.32 12.04 30.92
C LEU A 149 -14.29 13.58 30.88
#